data_AF-A0A7S1LTA9-F1
#
_entry.id   AF-A0A7S1LTA9-F1
#
_cell.length_a   1.000
_cell.length_b   1.000
_cell.length_c   1.000
_cell.angle_alpha   90.00
_cell.angle_beta   90.00
_cell.angle_gamma   90.00
#
_symmetry.space_group_name_H-M   'P 1'
#
loop_
_entity.id
_entity.type
_entity.pdbx_description
1 polymer ?
#
loop_
_entity_poly.entity_id
_entity_poly.type
_entity_poly.pdbx_seq_one_letter_code
_entity_poly.pdbx_strand_id
1 'polypeptide(L)'
;EQFSPQRFSANRFRFLFEALHDLDEQLKAKFGAKSHGLVVFRGRVEAVVEGLCRGDLGAWKAHGVAPVRLSHLVYEFDSGPYARDRDARVEALAQKCGVAVESFSGHTILDLRSLRAKEPKMPTTMAMTLELLRRELGAA
;
A
#
# COMPACT_ATOMS: atom_id res chain seq x y z
N GLU A 1 11.44 14.06 9.50
CA GLU A 1 10.36 13.23 10.08
C GLU A 1 9.08 13.44 9.29
N GLN A 2 8.45 12.38 8.77
CA GLN A 2 7.26 12.49 7.90
C GLN A 2 5.96 12.76 8.66
N PHE A 3 5.91 12.40 9.94
CA PHE A 3 4.76 12.56 10.81
C PHE A 3 5.00 13.72 11.76
N SER A 4 5.03 14.94 11.22
CA SER A 4 5.02 16.14 12.05
C SER A 4 3.58 16.62 12.28
N PRO A 5 3.27 17.21 13.44
CA PRO A 5 1.95 17.80 13.70
C PRO A 5 1.53 18.85 12.67
N GLN A 6 2.50 19.46 11.97
CA GLN A 6 2.21 20.42 10.89
C GLN A 6 1.71 19.76 9.60
N ARG A 7 2.00 18.47 9.38
CA ARG A 7 1.60 17.72 8.17
C ARG A 7 0.38 16.83 8.38
N PHE A 8 0.18 16.34 9.60
CA PHE A 8 -0.94 15.45 9.95
C PHE A 8 -1.68 15.96 11.19
N SER A 9 -3.00 16.13 11.06
CA SER A 9 -3.85 16.56 12.16
C SER A 9 -4.17 15.40 13.08
N ALA A 10 -4.39 15.69 14.37
CA ALA A 10 -4.82 14.69 15.36
C ALA A 10 -6.07 13.92 14.90
N ASN A 11 -7.01 14.62 14.25
CA ASN A 11 -8.23 14.00 13.70
C ASN A 11 -7.92 12.96 12.60
N ARG A 12 -6.95 13.22 11.72
CA ARG A 12 -6.55 12.26 10.68
C ARG A 12 -5.87 11.04 11.29
N PHE A 13 -5.06 11.22 12.33
CA PHE A 13 -4.48 10.09 13.06
C PHE A 13 -5.56 9.25 13.74
N ARG A 14 -6.51 9.90 14.43
CA ARG A 14 -7.62 9.20 15.07
C ARG A 14 -8.41 8.37 14.06
N PHE A 15 -8.80 8.98 12.94
CA PHE A 15 -9.49 8.29 11.85
C PHE A 15 -8.68 7.10 11.31
N LEU A 16 -7.36 7.28 11.11
CA LEU A 16 -6.49 6.18 10.67
C LEU A 16 -6.47 5.03 11.69
N PHE A 17 -6.35 5.32 12.98
CA PHE A 17 -6.36 4.28 14.01
C PHE A 17 -7.70 3.54 14.07
N GLU A 18 -8.81 4.27 13.97
CA GLU A 18 -10.16 3.68 13.91
C GLU A 18 -10.31 2.79 12.67
N ALA A 19 -9.85 3.23 11.50
CA ALA A 19 -9.89 2.45 10.26
C ALA A 19 -8.99 1.20 10.29
N LEU A 20 -7.80 1.28 10.89
CA LEU A 20 -6.92 0.12 11.07
C LEU A 20 -7.52 -0.90 12.04
N HIS A 21 -8.17 -0.43 13.10
CA HIS A 21 -8.84 -1.31 14.06
C HIS A 21 -10.05 -2.01 13.41
N ASP A 22 -10.86 -1.27 12.66
CA ASP A 22 -11.99 -1.83 11.92
C ASP A 22 -11.53 -2.89 10.89
N LEU A 23 -10.46 -2.61 10.14
CA LEU A 23 -9.88 -3.58 9.21
C LEU A 23 -9.40 -4.87 9.91
N ASP A 24 -8.73 -4.74 11.06
CA ASP A 24 -8.26 -5.88 11.85
C ASP A 24 -9.43 -6.76 12.33
N GLU A 25 -10.49 -6.15 12.85
CA GLU A 25 -11.70 -6.87 13.29
C GLU A 25 -12.42 -7.56 12.11
N GLN A 26 -12.50 -6.91 10.95
CA GLN A 26 -13.05 -7.53 9.74
C GLN A 26 -12.24 -8.74 9.26
N LEU A 27 -10.90 -8.66 9.30
CA LEU A 27 -10.02 -9.79 8.95
C LEU A 27 -10.21 -10.96 9.91
N LYS A 28 -10.23 -10.69 11.21
CA LYS A 28 -10.45 -11.69 12.26
C LYS A 28 -11.83 -12.34 12.16
N ALA A 29 -12.87 -11.56 11.90
CA ALA A 29 -14.24 -12.05 11.76
C ALA A 29 -14.40 -12.95 10.52
N LYS A 30 -13.79 -12.57 9.39
CA LYS A 30 -13.93 -13.28 8.11
C LYS A 30 -13.09 -14.55 8.03
N PHE A 31 -11.87 -14.54 8.56
CA PHE A 31 -10.90 -15.62 8.37
C PHE A 31 -10.47 -16.32 9.67
N GLY A 32 -10.95 -15.84 10.82
CA GLY A 32 -10.70 -16.39 12.14
C GLY A 32 -9.62 -15.65 12.93
N ALA A 33 -9.95 -15.21 14.14
CA ALA A 33 -9.07 -14.40 14.98
C ALA A 33 -7.78 -15.10 15.47
N LYS A 34 -7.73 -16.43 15.38
CA LYS A 34 -6.54 -17.22 15.77
C LYS A 34 -5.50 -17.33 14.65
N SER A 35 -5.91 -17.11 13.40
CA SER A 35 -5.09 -17.31 12.20
C SER A 35 -4.82 -16.01 11.45
N HIS A 36 -5.75 -15.05 11.50
CA HIS A 36 -5.66 -13.80 10.75
C HIS A 36 -5.82 -12.59 11.65
N GLY A 37 -5.15 -11.52 11.26
CA GLY A 37 -5.18 -10.22 11.92
C GLY A 37 -4.22 -9.27 11.22
N LEU A 38 -4.36 -7.98 11.52
CA LEU A 38 -3.52 -6.93 10.98
C LEU A 38 -2.23 -6.82 11.79
N VAL A 39 -1.09 -7.10 11.15
CA VAL A 39 0.23 -6.94 11.76
C VAL A 39 0.75 -5.53 11.47
N VAL A 40 0.98 -4.74 12.52
CA VAL A 40 1.42 -3.35 12.41
C VAL A 40 2.90 -3.22 12.76
N PHE A 41 3.71 -2.84 11.77
CA PHE A 41 5.13 -2.56 11.95
C PHE A 41 5.37 -1.06 12.16
N ARG A 42 6.40 -0.72 12.96
CA ARG A 42 6.85 0.65 13.19
C ARG A 42 8.32 0.79 12.80
N GLY A 43 8.62 1.76 11.94
CA GLY A 43 9.98 2.03 11.49
C GLY A 43 10.05 2.49 10.05
N ARG A 44 11.27 2.50 9.48
CA ARG A 44 11.47 2.73 8.05
C ARG A 44 11.00 1.52 7.27
N VAL A 45 10.25 1.75 6.20
CA VAL A 45 9.64 0.71 5.37
C VAL A 45 10.71 -0.26 4.86
N GLU A 46 11.84 0.26 4.40
CA GLU A 46 12.97 -0.52 3.88
C GLU A 46 13.54 -1.47 4.93
N ALA A 47 13.69 -1.02 6.18
CA ALA A 47 14.21 -1.85 7.26
C ALA A 47 13.23 -2.97 7.67
N VAL A 48 11.93 -2.67 7.64
CA VAL A 48 10.88 -3.67 7.92
C VAL A 48 10.85 -4.73 6.82
N VAL A 49 10.83 -4.31 5.55
CA VAL A 49 10.82 -5.23 4.40
C VAL A 49 12.07 -6.10 4.38
N GLU A 50 13.25 -5.52 4.67
CA GLU A 50 14.49 -6.28 4.76
C GLU A 50 14.45 -7.34 5.89
N GLY A 51 13.93 -6.98 7.06
CA GLY A 51 13.74 -7.93 8.17
C GLY A 51 12.77 -9.07 7.80
N LEU A 52 11.67 -8.76 7.12
CA LEU A 52 10.71 -9.74 6.61
C LEU A 52 11.31 -10.66 5.54
N CYS A 53 12.16 -10.12 4.66
CA CYS A 53 12.85 -10.91 3.64
C CYS A 53 13.85 -11.91 4.25
N ARG A 54 14.50 -11.53 5.35
CA ARG A 54 15.43 -12.39 6.09
C ARG A 54 14.71 -13.40 6.99
N GLY A 55 13.43 -13.18 7.28
CA GLY A 55 12.67 -13.94 8.26
C GLY A 55 13.13 -13.70 9.71
N ASP A 56 13.88 -12.63 9.95
CA ASP A 56 14.40 -12.25 11.26
C ASP A 56 13.91 -10.85 11.62
N LEU A 57 12.75 -10.81 12.26
CA LEU A 57 12.29 -9.64 12.98
C LEU A 57 12.55 -9.87 14.46
N GLY A 58 13.47 -9.11 15.05
CA GLY A 58 13.82 -9.24 16.47
C GLY A 58 12.60 -9.18 17.41
N ALA A 59 11.56 -8.44 17.01
CA ALA A 59 10.29 -8.41 17.72
C ALA A 59 9.57 -9.78 17.75
N TRP A 60 9.60 -10.53 16.66
CA TRP A 60 8.97 -11.85 16.59
C TRP A 60 9.67 -12.87 17.48
N LYS A 61 11.02 -12.84 17.47
CA LYS A 61 11.82 -13.68 18.37
C LYS A 61 11.52 -13.39 19.85
N ALA A 62 11.34 -12.12 20.21
CA ALA A 62 10.98 -11.71 21.58
C ALA A 62 9.57 -12.19 22.00
N HIS A 63 8.67 -12.41 21.04
CA HIS A 63 7.30 -12.88 21.27
C HIS A 63 7.08 -14.37 20.95
N GLY A 64 8.16 -15.14 20.74
CA GLY A 64 8.07 -16.59 20.48
C GLY A 64 7.41 -16.95 19.14
N VAL A 65 7.35 -16.00 18.20
CA VAL A 65 6.77 -16.22 16.87
C VAL A 65 7.82 -16.86 15.97
N ALA A 66 7.43 -17.92 15.26
CA ALA A 66 8.30 -18.60 14.31
C ALA A 66 8.77 -17.65 13.19
N PRO A 67 10.00 -17.83 12.66
CA PRO A 67 10.48 -17.01 11.55
C PRO A 67 9.58 -17.20 10.33
N VAL A 68 9.00 -16.10 9.82
CA VAL A 68 8.26 -16.08 8.56
C VAL A 68 9.07 -15.34 7.53
N ARG A 69 9.38 -16.01 6.42
CA ARG A 69 10.07 -15.41 5.29
C ARG A 69 9.06 -14.91 4.28
N LEU A 70 9.20 -13.65 3.87
CA LEU A 70 8.38 -13.07 2.82
C LEU A 70 8.65 -13.79 1.48
N SER A 71 7.59 -14.22 0.79
CA SER A 71 7.69 -14.83 -0.55
C SER A 71 7.03 -13.96 -1.62
N HIS A 72 5.93 -13.29 -1.27
CA HIS A 72 5.17 -12.40 -2.14
C HIS A 72 4.84 -11.12 -1.40
N LEU A 73 4.99 -9.98 -2.08
CA LEU A 73 4.60 -8.66 -1.61
C LEU A 73 3.57 -8.09 -2.58
N VAL A 74 2.34 -7.95 -2.09
CA VAL A 74 1.22 -7.43 -2.87
C VAL A 74 0.73 -6.12 -2.25
N TYR A 75 0.52 -5.09 -3.07
CA TYR A 75 0.03 -3.80 -2.60
C TYR A 75 -0.78 -3.05 -3.67
N GLU A 76 -1.49 -2.02 -3.23
CA GLU A 76 -2.21 -1.11 -4.13
C GLU A 76 -1.25 -0.03 -4.68
N PHE A 77 -1.32 0.24 -5.97
CA PHE A 77 -0.54 1.29 -6.62
C PHE A 77 -1.08 2.67 -6.27
N ASP A 78 -0.17 3.51 -5.77
CA ASP A 78 -0.42 4.92 -5.49
C ASP A 78 0.40 5.80 -6.45
N SER A 79 -0.30 6.68 -7.16
CA SER A 79 0.29 7.60 -8.13
C SER A 79 1.02 8.80 -7.51
N GLY A 80 0.88 9.01 -6.20
CA GLY A 80 1.49 10.11 -5.47
C GLY A 80 3.03 10.10 -5.56
N PRO A 81 3.71 11.27 -5.70
CA PRO A 81 5.16 11.32 -5.88
C PRO A 81 5.95 10.58 -4.80
N TYR A 82 5.57 10.78 -3.53
CA TYR A 82 6.21 10.10 -2.41
C TYR A 82 6.00 8.58 -2.44
N ALA A 83 4.78 8.12 -2.75
CA ALA A 83 4.47 6.70 -2.79
C ALA A 83 5.24 6.00 -3.91
N ARG A 84 5.31 6.62 -5.10
CA ARG A 84 6.11 6.11 -6.22
C ARG A 84 7.59 5.92 -5.85
N ASP A 85 8.19 6.90 -5.21
CA ASP A 85 9.60 6.80 -4.79
C ASP A 85 9.80 5.73 -3.72
N ARG A 86 8.87 5.63 -2.76
CA ARG A 86 8.88 4.58 -1.71
C ARG A 86 8.76 3.20 -2.33
N ASP A 87 7.78 3.01 -3.20
CA ASP A 87 7.44 1.71 -3.79
C ASP A 87 8.57 1.22 -4.71
N ALA A 88 9.19 2.11 -5.48
CA ALA A 88 10.38 1.77 -6.28
C ALA A 88 11.55 1.26 -5.43
N ARG A 89 11.81 1.87 -4.26
CA ARG A 89 12.85 1.40 -3.34
C ARG A 89 12.50 0.06 -2.71
N VAL A 90 11.24 -0.13 -2.33
CA VAL A 90 10.73 -1.37 -1.73
C VAL A 90 10.77 -2.52 -2.75
N GLU A 91 10.35 -2.28 -3.98
CA GLU A 91 10.37 -3.26 -5.06
C GLU A 91 11.80 -3.70 -5.38
N ALA A 92 12.73 -2.76 -5.53
CA ALA A 92 14.13 -3.08 -5.76
C ALA A 92 14.75 -3.89 -4.60
N LEU A 93 14.34 -3.61 -3.36
CA LEU A 93 14.79 -4.36 -2.18
C LEU A 93 14.20 -5.78 -2.15
N ALA A 94 12.89 -5.92 -2.37
CA ALA A 94 12.19 -7.20 -2.37
C ALA A 94 12.69 -8.12 -3.48
N GLN A 95 12.89 -7.59 -4.70
CA GLN A 95 13.44 -8.34 -5.83
C GLN A 95 14.85 -8.87 -5.55
N LYS A 96 15.72 -8.08 -4.89
CA LYS A 96 17.05 -8.54 -4.46
C LYS A 96 16.99 -9.71 -3.48
N CYS A 97 15.92 -9.82 -2.72
CA CYS A 97 15.71 -10.91 -1.77
C CYS A 97 14.97 -12.12 -2.38
N GLY A 98 14.66 -12.08 -3.68
CA GLY A 98 13.91 -13.12 -4.38
C GLY A 98 12.42 -13.15 -4.03
N VAL A 99 11.86 -12.04 -3.55
CA VAL A 99 10.44 -11.88 -3.24
C VAL A 99 9.71 -11.43 -4.51
N ALA A 100 8.61 -12.10 -4.85
CA ALA A 100 7.74 -11.68 -5.94
C ALA A 100 6.96 -10.42 -5.52
N VAL A 101 6.90 -9.42 -6.41
CA VAL A 101 6.25 -8.13 -6.11
C VAL A 101 5.17 -7.87 -7.16
N GLU A 102 3.96 -7.59 -6.69
CA GLU A 102 2.82 -7.26 -7.55
C GLU A 102 2.08 -6.03 -7.00
N SER A 103 1.70 -5.12 -7.89
CA SER A 103 0.93 -3.93 -7.52
C SER A 103 -0.30 -3.75 -8.38
N PHE A 104 -1.44 -3.47 -7.76
CA PHE A 104 -2.74 -3.38 -8.43
C PHE A 104 -3.33 -1.98 -8.35
N SER A 105 -3.98 -1.51 -9.42
CA SER A 105 -4.69 -0.24 -9.40
C SER A 105 -6.04 -0.41 -8.68
N GLY A 106 -6.39 0.51 -7.79
CA GLY A 106 -7.65 0.47 -7.03
C GLY A 106 -8.06 1.82 -6.43
N HIS A 107 -7.08 2.70 -6.21
CA HIS A 107 -7.29 3.97 -5.53
C HIS A 107 -8.06 5.00 -6.38
N THR A 108 -8.01 4.84 -7.70
CA THR A 108 -8.67 5.71 -8.67
C THR A 108 -9.65 4.89 -9.51
N ILE A 109 -10.74 5.53 -9.92
CA ILE A 109 -11.76 4.90 -10.78
C ILE A 109 -11.15 4.35 -12.08
N LEU A 110 -10.26 5.13 -12.69
CA LEU A 110 -9.50 4.70 -13.86
C LEU A 110 -8.15 4.14 -13.42
N ASP A 111 -7.70 3.08 -14.08
CA ASP A 111 -6.32 2.62 -13.96
C ASP A 111 -5.39 3.62 -14.65
N LEU A 112 -4.71 4.44 -13.85
CA LEU A 112 -3.80 5.47 -14.33
C LEU A 112 -2.60 4.90 -15.09
N ARG A 113 -2.18 3.67 -14.83
CA ARG A 113 -1.07 3.03 -15.56
C ARG A 113 -1.51 2.66 -16.96
N SER A 114 -2.64 1.97 -17.08
CA SER A 114 -3.27 1.66 -18.37
C SER A 114 -3.62 2.92 -19.15
N LEU A 115 -4.14 3.96 -18.48
CA LEU A 115 -4.46 5.23 -19.09
C LEU A 115 -3.21 5.93 -19.63
N ARG A 116 -2.12 5.98 -18.86
CA ARG A 116 -0.86 6.60 -19.28
C ARG A 116 -0.25 5.92 -20.50
N ALA A 117 -0.37 4.61 -20.63
CA ALA A 117 0.14 3.86 -21.78
C ALA A 117 -0.57 4.22 -23.11
N LYS A 118 -1.78 4.78 -23.04
CA LYS A 118 -2.53 5.29 -24.20
C LYS A 118 -2.14 6.72 -24.61
N GLU A 119 -1.21 7.34 -23.87
CA GLU A 119 -0.76 8.73 -24.07
C GLU A 119 -1.90 9.74 -24.29
N PRO A 120 -2.95 9.77 -23.42
CA PRO A 120 -4.06 10.67 -23.59
C PRO A 120 -3.60 12.11 -23.39
N LYS A 121 -4.28 13.04 -24.08
CA LYS A 121 -4.18 14.46 -23.76
C LYS A 121 -4.62 14.67 -22.31
N MET A 122 -3.70 15.14 -21.47
CA MET A 122 -3.97 15.35 -20.04
C MET A 122 -5.09 16.39 -19.87
N PRO A 123 -6.16 16.07 -19.14
CA PRO A 123 -7.24 17.01 -18.90
C PRO A 123 -6.77 18.11 -17.96
N THR A 124 -6.95 19.36 -18.37
CA THR A 124 -6.66 20.55 -17.53
C THR A 124 -7.92 21.19 -16.98
N THR A 125 -9.10 20.68 -17.37
CA THR A 125 -10.40 21.15 -16.90
C THR A 125 -11.27 19.96 -16.49
N MET A 126 -12.25 20.20 -15.62
CA MET A 126 -13.18 19.16 -15.18
C MET A 126 -14.00 18.57 -16.34
N ALA A 127 -14.36 19.40 -17.33
CA ALA A 127 -15.10 18.95 -18.51
C ALA A 127 -14.28 17.91 -19.31
N MET A 128 -12.99 18.18 -19.53
CA MET A 128 -12.09 17.22 -20.18
C MET A 128 -11.91 15.95 -19.36
N THR A 129 -11.82 16.05 -18.02
CA THR A 129 -11.75 14.88 -17.14
C THR A 129 -12.99 14.01 -17.26
N LEU A 130 -14.18 14.62 -17.31
CA LEU A 130 -15.44 13.89 -17.45
C LEU A 130 -15.57 13.22 -18.82
N GLU A 131 -15.19 13.92 -19.90
CA GLU A 131 -15.16 13.36 -21.24
C GLU A 131 -14.21 12.15 -21.32
N LEU A 132 -13.02 12.28 -20.73
CA LEU A 132 -12.07 11.19 -20.61
C LEU A 132 -12.66 10.00 -19.84
N LEU A 133 -13.29 10.26 -18.70
CA LEU A 133 -13.93 9.22 -17.88
C LEU A 133 -15.03 8.49 -18.65
N ARG A 134 -15.92 9.23 -19.33
CA ARG A 134 -16.99 8.67 -20.16
C ARG A 134 -16.45 7.76 -21.25
N ARG A 135 -15.42 8.22 -21.96
CA ARG A 135 -14.77 7.47 -23.02
C ARG A 135 -14.15 6.17 -22.50
N GLU A 136 -13.41 6.22 -21.40
CA GLU A 136 -12.72 5.04 -20.85
C GLU A 136 -13.70 4.04 -20.20
N LEU A 137 -14.82 4.50 -19.65
CA LEU A 137 -15.86 3.64 -19.06
C LEU A 137 -16.93 3.16 -20.07
N GLY A 138 -16.85 3.58 -21.34
CA GLY A 138 -17.83 3.21 -22.37
C GLY A 138 -19.23 3.81 -22.15
N ALA A 139 -19.34 4.87 -21.35
CA ALA A 139 -20.57 5.62 -21.16
C ALA A 139 -20.65 6.72 -22.22
N ALA A 140 -21.41 6.49 -23.29
CA ALA A 140 -21.71 7.50 -24.31
C ALA A 140 -22.58 8.63 -23.75
#